data_AF-A0A2H2ZLA9-F1
#
_entry.id   AF-A0A2H2ZLA9-F1
#
_cell.length_a   1.000
_cell.length_b   1.000
_cell.length_c   1.000
_cell.angle_alpha   90.00
_cell.angle_beta   90.00
_cell.angle_gamma   90.00
#
_symmetry.space_group_name_H-M   'P 1'
#
loop_
_entity.id
_entity.type
_entity.pdbx_description
1 polymer ?
#
loop_
_entity_poly.entity_id
_entity_poly.type
_entity_poly.pdbx_seq_one_letter_code
_entity_poly.pdbx_strand_id
1 'polypeptide(L)'
;MAADALVSGNTDDANSSSSSSSNNHYLNTHDKDSEKTASQPDKPERHVHWSQSVDDHEDASGVNAEEGLPLFAPPAASNANVSRAWANKRSASSSRRLWAWSKLRARFTMAMLFLLLPAVLYLVFLWLREQDLNAKWQPDRESLLFNRKPLPAPLERTWISSYKLPLRTEGRSIVDTDGRRFKLSSINWYGASDELFVPGGLDVQHRSVIAETIKKMGFNSVRLPYADELVMKNPVIDPGLVLANPDLQGLRAMDILEAVTTALTDAGIAVIINNHITRATWCCGADPCDAGWANDHLGPLCAVKQTEEEWIQHWEEVMGRFVHNPLVIGADLRNEVRGLWGTMPWSKWVAAAEKCGNRLLKMQSDWLIIVEGTESANDVSGALDRPVRLDVENRVVYSAHGYKWSGWGSWQGRFAQRSYKSFVKTMRRNWAYLLEVDIAPVWFGELGAPSNPSVGDVHYWSNLMRYLKSIDADFGYWALNPRKPKGSEKETYSLVEDDWVTPVLDYRMKDLQELIRQ
;
A
#
# COMPACT_ATOMS: atom_id res chain seq x y z
N MET A 1 -32.52 46.09 -41.40
CA MET A 1 -32.67 45.77 -42.84
C MET A 1 -31.47 44.94 -43.24
N ALA A 2 -31.71 43.86 -43.98
CA ALA A 2 -30.72 42.86 -44.36
C ALA A 2 -29.85 43.29 -45.56
N ALA A 3 -28.77 42.51 -45.75
CA ALA A 3 -27.97 42.31 -46.99
C ALA A 3 -27.02 43.49 -47.35
N ASP A 4 -25.83 43.32 -47.93
CA ASP A 4 -25.21 42.20 -48.67
C ASP A 4 -23.72 42.48 -48.97
N ALA A 5 -23.05 41.49 -49.54
CA ALA A 5 -21.97 41.56 -50.55
C ALA A 5 -20.45 41.44 -50.17
N LEU A 6 -19.86 40.43 -50.82
CA LEU A 6 -18.46 40.08 -51.07
C LEU A 6 -17.69 41.12 -51.93
N VAL A 7 -16.35 41.06 -51.94
CA VAL A 7 -15.49 40.78 -53.12
C VAL A 7 -13.98 40.93 -52.78
N SER A 8 -13.22 40.07 -53.45
CA SER A 8 -11.79 39.75 -53.51
C SER A 8 -10.78 40.87 -53.81
N GLY A 9 -9.50 40.59 -53.49
CA GLY A 9 -8.33 41.18 -54.17
C GLY A 9 -7.02 40.50 -53.76
N ASN A 10 -6.36 39.82 -54.70
CA ASN A 10 -5.05 39.20 -54.59
C ASN A 10 -4.07 39.96 -55.51
N THR A 11 -2.84 40.23 -55.08
CA THR A 11 -1.71 40.58 -55.97
C THR A 11 -0.39 40.13 -55.35
N ASP A 12 0.42 39.46 -56.17
CA ASP A 12 1.72 38.84 -55.95
C ASP A 12 2.93 39.81 -56.01
N ASP A 13 4.14 39.22 -55.88
CA ASP A 13 5.50 39.67 -56.24
C ASP A 13 6.38 40.35 -55.17
N ALA A 14 7.71 40.15 -55.07
CA ALA A 14 8.65 39.11 -55.49
C ALA A 14 10.04 39.41 -54.84
N ASN A 15 10.78 38.35 -54.50
CA ASN A 15 12.25 38.16 -54.51
C ASN A 15 13.25 39.19 -53.91
N SER A 16 14.14 38.72 -53.02
CA SER A 16 15.59 38.60 -53.30
C SER A 16 16.40 37.96 -52.15
N SER A 17 17.43 37.23 -52.56
CA SER A 17 18.35 36.35 -51.82
C SER A 17 19.63 37.05 -51.32
N SER A 18 20.28 36.54 -50.25
CA SER A 18 21.64 35.95 -50.29
C SER A 18 22.39 35.90 -48.93
N SER A 19 22.91 34.69 -48.64
CA SER A 19 24.18 34.31 -47.98
C SER A 19 24.78 35.07 -46.78
N SER A 20 25.13 34.34 -45.71
CA SER A 20 26.52 33.95 -45.44
C SER A 20 26.67 33.03 -44.21
N SER A 21 27.52 32.02 -44.38
CA SER A 21 28.03 31.06 -43.39
C SER A 21 29.29 31.61 -42.70
N SER A 22 29.55 31.25 -41.44
CA SER A 22 30.91 31.22 -40.86
C SER A 22 31.01 30.33 -39.62
N ASN A 23 31.88 29.33 -39.70
CA ASN A 23 32.48 28.57 -38.59
C ASN A 23 33.46 29.45 -37.79
N ASN A 24 33.62 29.22 -36.48
CA ASN A 24 34.89 28.72 -35.92
C ASN A 24 34.93 28.54 -34.38
N HIS A 25 35.54 27.43 -34.01
CA HIS A 25 36.23 27.08 -32.76
C HIS A 25 37.09 28.20 -32.12
N TYR A 26 37.18 28.26 -30.78
CA TYR A 26 38.24 27.65 -29.94
C TYR A 26 38.30 28.21 -28.50
N LEU A 27 38.61 27.29 -27.56
CA LEU A 27 39.29 27.40 -26.25
C LEU A 27 38.63 28.15 -25.07
N ASN A 28 38.89 27.88 -23.79
CA ASN A 28 39.32 26.74 -22.94
C ASN A 28 39.76 27.38 -21.60
N THR A 29 39.25 26.94 -20.45
CA THR A 29 39.91 26.99 -19.13
C THR A 29 39.19 26.03 -18.19
N HIS A 30 39.74 24.83 -17.97
CA HIS A 30 40.38 24.41 -16.72
C HIS A 30 39.52 24.55 -15.46
N ASP A 31 39.06 23.43 -14.90
CA ASP A 31 39.75 22.93 -13.70
C ASP A 31 39.68 21.39 -13.60
N LYS A 32 40.77 20.83 -13.08
CA LYS A 32 40.98 19.41 -12.83
C LYS A 32 40.48 19.10 -11.43
N ASP A 33 39.75 18.01 -11.25
CA ASP A 33 40.03 17.09 -10.14
C ASP A 33 39.47 15.71 -10.44
N SER A 34 40.41 14.77 -10.60
CA SER A 34 40.18 13.36 -10.81
C SER A 34 40.45 12.63 -9.49
N GLU A 35 39.42 12.12 -8.83
CA GLU A 35 39.58 11.13 -7.78
C GLU A 35 39.04 9.76 -8.22
N LYS A 36 39.96 8.80 -8.19
CA LYS A 36 39.78 7.39 -8.48
C LYS A 36 38.82 6.76 -7.47
N THR A 37 37.69 6.23 -7.92
CA THR A 37 36.96 5.20 -7.18
C THR A 37 37.33 3.83 -7.73
N ALA A 38 38.08 3.08 -6.93
CA ALA A 38 38.40 1.68 -7.20
C ALA A 38 37.12 0.85 -7.11
N SER A 39 36.84 0.08 -8.17
CA SER A 39 35.81 -0.95 -8.22
C SER A 39 36.07 -2.01 -7.14
N GLN A 40 35.14 -2.16 -6.20
CA GLN A 40 35.08 -3.32 -5.33
C GLN A 40 34.68 -4.56 -6.16
N PRO A 41 35.21 -5.76 -5.87
CA PRO A 41 34.80 -6.98 -6.56
C PRO A 41 33.38 -7.38 -6.11
N ASP A 42 32.49 -7.59 -7.09
CA ASP A 42 31.15 -8.10 -6.87
C ASP A 42 31.20 -9.45 -6.14
N LYS A 43 30.43 -9.55 -5.05
CA LYS A 43 30.17 -10.83 -4.38
C LYS A 43 29.37 -11.74 -5.34
N PRO A 44 29.57 -13.06 -5.30
CA PRO A 44 28.82 -13.97 -6.18
C PRO A 44 27.31 -13.85 -5.90
N GLU A 45 26.56 -13.40 -6.91
CA GLU A 45 25.09 -13.35 -6.87
C GLU A 45 24.53 -14.78 -6.78
N ARG A 46 23.69 -15.03 -5.78
CA ARG A 46 23.04 -16.33 -5.58
C ARG A 46 21.70 -16.31 -6.32
N HIS A 47 21.59 -17.09 -7.40
CA HIS A 47 20.35 -17.28 -8.15
C HIS A 47 19.65 -18.56 -7.67
N VAL A 48 18.35 -18.49 -7.39
CA VAL A 48 17.55 -19.65 -6.93
C VAL A 48 16.35 -19.82 -7.85
N HIS A 49 16.18 -21.02 -8.41
CA HIS A 49 15.01 -21.39 -9.19
C HIS A 49 13.97 -22.00 -8.24
N TRP A 50 12.97 -21.22 -7.84
CA TRP A 50 11.88 -21.72 -6.99
C TRP A 50 10.75 -22.27 -7.86
N SER A 51 10.35 -23.52 -7.62
CA SER A 51 9.24 -24.17 -8.33
C SER A 51 8.16 -24.58 -7.32
N GLN A 52 6.89 -24.38 -7.68
CA GLN A 52 5.70 -24.53 -6.81
C GLN A 52 5.50 -25.93 -6.20
N SER A 53 6.21 -26.97 -6.68
CA SER A 53 5.93 -28.36 -6.31
C SER A 53 6.41 -28.80 -4.91
N VAL A 54 7.15 -27.97 -4.18
CA VAL A 54 7.82 -28.41 -2.93
C VAL A 54 6.93 -28.28 -1.69
N ASP A 55 5.89 -27.45 -1.71
CA ASP A 55 5.03 -27.21 -0.53
C ASP A 55 3.80 -28.13 -0.45
N ASP A 56 3.54 -28.95 -1.48
CA ASP A 56 2.37 -29.85 -1.55
C ASP A 56 2.61 -31.22 -0.86
N HIS A 57 3.78 -31.44 -0.24
CA HIS A 57 4.17 -32.76 0.30
C HIS A 57 4.19 -32.90 1.83
N GLU A 58 3.79 -31.88 2.60
CA GLU A 58 3.60 -32.01 4.05
C GLU A 58 2.12 -31.85 4.44
N ASP A 59 1.35 -32.95 4.34
CA ASP A 59 0.24 -33.30 5.25
C ASP A 59 -0.59 -34.45 4.66
N ALA A 60 -0.04 -35.67 4.71
CA ALA A 60 -0.80 -36.91 4.52
C ALA A 60 -0.47 -37.92 5.63
N SER A 61 -0.57 -37.52 6.89
CA SER A 61 -0.68 -38.45 8.02
C SER A 61 -1.07 -37.72 9.30
N GLY A 62 -2.25 -38.01 9.84
CA GLY A 62 -2.59 -37.64 11.22
C GLY A 62 -4.05 -37.23 11.44
N VAL A 63 -4.98 -38.14 11.20
CA VAL A 63 -6.32 -38.06 11.79
C VAL A 63 -6.23 -38.65 13.20
N ASN A 64 -6.50 -37.85 14.23
CA ASN A 64 -7.30 -38.26 15.40
C ASN A 64 -7.60 -37.09 16.35
N ALA A 65 -8.79 -37.17 16.92
CA ALA A 65 -9.46 -36.21 17.80
C ALA A 65 -8.94 -36.23 19.26
N GLU A 66 -9.24 -35.13 19.98
CA GLU A 66 -9.64 -35.00 21.41
C GLU A 66 -9.26 -33.59 21.91
N GLU A 67 -10.23 -32.70 22.17
CA GLU A 67 -10.94 -32.43 23.44
C GLU A 67 -10.13 -31.64 24.50
N GLY A 68 -10.65 -30.43 24.82
CA GLY A 68 -10.78 -29.85 26.17
C GLY A 68 -9.54 -29.56 27.02
N LEU A 69 -9.19 -28.28 27.20
CA LEU A 69 -8.28 -27.82 28.26
C LEU A 69 -8.86 -26.61 29.02
N PRO A 70 -8.96 -26.66 30.37
CA PRO A 70 -9.21 -25.48 31.18
C PRO A 70 -7.97 -24.97 31.95
N LEU A 71 -7.93 -23.64 31.96
CA LEU A 71 -7.31 -22.60 32.80
C LEU A 71 -6.67 -22.94 34.18
N PHE A 72 -5.46 -22.38 34.34
CA PHE A 72 -4.69 -21.87 35.50
C PHE A 72 -5.11 -22.08 36.97
N ALA A 73 -4.11 -22.45 37.81
CA ALA A 73 -3.92 -21.98 39.21
C ALA A 73 -2.43 -22.13 39.69
N PRO A 74 -1.92 -21.31 40.64
CA PRO A 74 -0.49 -21.12 40.93
C PRO A 74 0.07 -21.96 42.12
N PRO A 75 1.41 -22.03 42.33
CA PRO A 75 2.01 -22.94 43.32
C PRO A 75 2.14 -22.33 44.72
N ALA A 76 1.92 -23.17 45.74
CA ALA A 76 2.10 -22.89 47.15
C ALA A 76 3.54 -23.15 47.63
N ALA A 77 4.01 -22.30 48.54
CA ALA A 77 5.30 -22.36 49.21
C ALA A 77 5.33 -23.39 50.36
N SER A 78 6.50 -23.96 50.65
CA SER A 78 6.78 -24.55 51.96
C SER A 78 8.20 -24.26 52.42
N ASN A 79 8.28 -23.51 53.52
CA ASN A 79 9.47 -23.32 54.35
C ASN A 79 9.76 -24.57 55.18
N ALA A 80 11.04 -24.88 55.39
CA ALA A 80 11.48 -25.62 56.57
C ALA A 80 12.88 -25.16 57.00
N ASN A 81 12.92 -24.48 58.15
CA ASN A 81 14.11 -24.20 58.94
C ASN A 81 14.50 -25.45 59.74
N VAL A 82 15.79 -25.81 59.77
CA VAL A 82 16.38 -26.53 60.91
C VAL A 82 17.78 -25.98 61.20
N SER A 83 18.00 -25.69 62.48
CA SER A 83 19.16 -25.04 63.09
C SER A 83 20.31 -25.98 63.47
N ARG A 84 21.53 -25.51 63.20
CA ARG A 84 22.86 -25.67 63.85
C ARG A 84 23.16 -26.85 64.79
N ALA A 85 24.33 -27.47 64.56
CA ALA A 85 25.33 -27.72 65.59
C ALA A 85 26.76 -27.62 65.02
N TRP A 86 27.66 -26.99 65.78
CA TRP A 86 29.06 -26.72 65.46
C TRP A 86 29.98 -27.87 65.90
N ALA A 87 31.01 -28.16 65.10
CA ALA A 87 32.22 -28.79 65.61
C ALA A 87 33.46 -28.29 64.83
N ASN A 88 34.36 -27.67 65.58
CA ASN A 88 35.65 -27.15 65.14
C ASN A 88 36.60 -28.27 64.66
N LYS A 89 37.28 -28.05 63.53
CA LYS A 89 38.67 -28.50 63.34
C LYS A 89 39.48 -27.43 62.59
N ARG A 90 40.45 -26.85 63.30
CA ARG A 90 41.59 -26.11 62.73
C ARG A 90 42.54 -27.11 62.05
N SER A 91 43.03 -26.80 60.86
CA SER A 91 44.43 -27.04 60.46
C SER A 91 44.74 -26.45 59.08
N ALA A 92 45.81 -25.66 59.04
CA ALA A 92 46.78 -25.40 57.99
C ALA A 92 46.43 -25.65 56.50
N SER A 93 46.54 -24.60 55.69
CA SER A 93 47.70 -24.41 54.78
C SER A 93 47.33 -23.49 53.61
N SER A 94 48.13 -22.43 53.48
CA SER A 94 48.25 -21.58 52.31
C SER A 94 48.75 -22.38 51.12
N SER A 95 47.91 -22.52 50.07
CA SER A 95 48.32 -22.74 48.65
C SER A 95 47.19 -23.21 47.71
N ARG A 96 45.90 -23.22 48.12
CA ARG A 96 44.79 -23.69 47.24
C ARG A 96 43.77 -22.63 46.79
N ARG A 97 44.11 -21.33 46.79
CA ARG A 97 43.17 -20.27 46.36
C ARG A 97 43.29 -19.81 44.91
N LEU A 98 44.32 -20.23 44.16
CA LEU A 98 44.47 -19.84 42.74
C LEU A 98 43.97 -20.90 41.73
N TRP A 99 43.72 -22.14 42.16
CA TRP A 99 43.28 -23.23 41.26
C TRP A 99 41.75 -23.48 41.27
N ALA A 100 41.03 -22.95 42.27
CA ALA A 100 39.57 -23.05 42.34
C ALA A 100 38.87 -22.01 41.44
N TRP A 101 39.49 -20.85 41.21
CA TRP A 101 38.97 -19.81 40.33
C TRP A 101 39.10 -20.15 38.84
N SER A 102 40.12 -20.91 38.43
CA SER A 102 40.28 -21.35 37.04
C SER A 102 39.24 -22.40 36.62
N LYS A 103 38.89 -23.34 37.50
CA LYS A 103 37.87 -24.38 37.22
C LYS A 103 36.44 -23.83 37.24
N LEU A 104 36.13 -22.84 38.08
CA LEU A 104 34.83 -22.18 38.08
C LEU A 104 34.64 -21.31 36.83
N ARG A 105 35.70 -20.59 36.43
CA ARG A 105 35.74 -19.79 35.19
C ARG A 105 35.64 -20.65 33.93
N ALA A 106 36.33 -21.80 33.90
CA ALA A 106 36.26 -22.77 32.79
C ALA A 106 34.88 -23.45 32.65
N ARG A 107 34.18 -23.70 33.77
CA ARG A 107 32.81 -24.23 33.76
C ARG A 107 31.78 -23.19 33.34
N PHE A 108 31.97 -21.94 33.75
CA PHE A 108 31.16 -20.81 33.28
C PHE A 108 31.37 -20.53 31.79
N THR A 109 32.61 -20.59 31.29
CA THR A 109 32.89 -20.41 29.85
C THR A 109 32.38 -21.56 29.00
N MET A 110 32.45 -22.81 29.46
CA MET A 110 31.82 -23.94 28.75
C MET A 110 30.29 -23.81 28.72
N ALA A 111 29.64 -23.48 29.84
CA ALA A 111 28.19 -23.27 29.87
C ALA A 111 27.74 -22.09 28.99
N MET A 112 28.53 -21.01 28.94
CA MET A 112 28.31 -19.91 27.99
C MET A 112 28.45 -20.38 26.54
N LEU A 113 29.48 -21.18 26.21
CA LEU A 113 29.64 -21.75 24.86
C LEU A 113 28.49 -22.69 24.46
N PHE A 114 27.94 -23.46 25.40
CA PHE A 114 26.78 -24.32 25.18
C PHE A 114 25.48 -23.55 24.91
N LEU A 115 25.36 -22.30 25.38
CA LEU A 115 24.21 -21.43 25.09
C LEU A 115 24.46 -20.51 23.89
N LEU A 116 25.71 -20.07 23.69
CA LEU A 116 26.09 -19.16 22.61
C LEU A 116 26.15 -19.86 21.26
N LEU A 117 26.63 -21.11 21.20
CA LEU A 117 26.73 -21.82 19.91
C LEU A 117 25.35 -22.04 19.26
N PRO A 118 24.32 -22.55 19.97
CA PRO A 118 22.97 -22.65 19.39
C PRO A 118 22.39 -21.28 19.02
N ALA A 119 22.63 -20.24 19.83
CA ALA A 119 22.17 -18.89 19.52
C ALA A 119 22.83 -18.34 18.25
N VAL A 120 24.14 -18.53 18.08
CA VAL A 120 24.87 -18.14 16.87
C VAL A 120 24.40 -18.96 15.67
N LEU A 121 24.23 -20.27 15.80
CA LEU A 121 23.71 -21.12 14.72
C LEU A 121 22.29 -20.71 14.32
N TYR A 122 21.44 -20.36 15.28
CA TYR A 122 20.10 -19.86 15.02
C TYR A 122 20.12 -18.50 14.31
N LEU A 123 20.99 -17.57 14.73
CA LEU A 123 21.17 -16.29 14.04
C LEU A 123 21.70 -16.48 12.61
N VAL A 124 22.64 -17.41 12.40
CA VAL A 124 23.15 -17.77 11.06
C VAL A 124 22.03 -18.38 10.21
N PHE A 125 21.19 -19.25 10.78
CA PHE A 125 20.02 -19.80 10.10
C PHE A 125 19.03 -18.71 9.69
N LEU A 126 18.67 -17.80 10.61
CA LEU A 126 17.80 -16.66 10.31
C LEU A 126 18.40 -15.78 9.21
N TRP A 127 19.70 -15.52 9.26
CA TRP A 127 20.40 -14.75 8.25
C TRP A 127 20.38 -15.42 6.88
N LEU A 128 20.68 -16.72 6.80
CA LEU A 128 20.61 -17.50 5.55
C LEU A 128 19.20 -17.50 4.97
N ARG A 129 18.18 -17.70 5.83
CA ARG A 129 16.78 -17.66 5.41
C ARG A 129 16.39 -16.29 4.86
N GLU A 130 16.84 -15.20 5.48
CA GLU A 130 16.63 -13.85 4.95
C GLU A 130 17.38 -13.62 3.63
N GLN A 131 18.58 -14.20 3.45
CA GLN A 131 19.28 -14.13 2.16
C GLN A 131 18.51 -14.84 1.06
N ASP A 132 17.96 -16.02 1.33
CA ASP A 132 17.20 -16.79 0.35
C ASP A 132 15.90 -16.06 -0.04
N LEU A 133 15.23 -15.42 0.92
CA LEU A 133 14.04 -14.59 0.65
C LEU A 133 14.38 -13.35 -0.19
N ASN A 134 15.54 -12.74 0.02
CA ASN A 134 15.96 -11.54 -0.70
C ASN A 134 16.69 -11.87 -2.02
N ALA A 135 16.90 -13.14 -2.35
CA ALA A 135 17.50 -13.54 -3.62
C ALA A 135 16.62 -13.07 -4.79
N LYS A 136 17.25 -12.66 -5.90
CA LYS A 136 16.54 -12.24 -7.11
C LYS A 136 15.73 -13.41 -7.67
N TRP A 137 14.45 -13.19 -7.95
CA TRP A 137 13.62 -14.17 -8.64
C TRP A 137 13.80 -14.06 -10.16
N GLN A 138 13.70 -15.19 -10.86
CA GLN A 138 13.70 -15.21 -12.32
C GLN A 138 12.28 -15.42 -12.85
N PRO A 139 11.80 -14.59 -13.80
CA PRO A 139 10.48 -14.73 -14.36
C PRO A 139 10.18 -16.10 -14.95
N ASP A 140 9.00 -16.63 -14.64
CA ASP A 140 8.48 -17.84 -15.26
C ASP A 140 8.20 -17.62 -16.75
N ARG A 141 8.05 -18.72 -17.50
CA ARG A 141 7.85 -18.70 -18.95
C ARG A 141 6.60 -17.91 -19.36
N GLU A 142 5.51 -17.99 -18.62
CA GLU A 142 4.26 -17.30 -18.97
C GLU A 142 4.41 -15.80 -18.80
N SER A 143 5.05 -15.37 -17.70
CA SER A 143 5.39 -13.96 -17.45
C SER A 143 6.31 -13.40 -18.55
N LEU A 144 7.28 -14.19 -19.02
CA LEU A 144 8.14 -13.84 -20.17
C LEU A 144 7.43 -13.86 -21.52
N LEU A 145 6.30 -14.56 -21.65
CA LEU A 145 5.48 -14.54 -22.88
C LEU A 145 4.48 -13.40 -22.87
N PHE A 146 3.96 -13.04 -21.69
CA PHE A 146 3.05 -11.91 -21.51
C PHE A 146 3.71 -10.60 -21.92
N ASN A 147 4.96 -10.38 -21.54
CA ASN A 147 5.70 -9.16 -21.86
C ASN A 147 5.96 -8.92 -23.37
N ARG A 148 5.69 -9.92 -24.22
CA ARG A 148 5.87 -9.84 -25.69
C ARG A 148 4.58 -9.54 -26.44
N LYS A 149 3.45 -9.47 -25.73
CA LYS A 149 2.13 -9.26 -26.33
C LYS A 149 1.59 -7.91 -25.87
N PRO A 150 0.82 -7.20 -26.71
CA PRO A 150 0.08 -6.04 -26.25
C PRO A 150 -0.93 -6.46 -25.17
N LEU A 151 -1.31 -5.50 -24.31
CA LEU A 151 -2.39 -5.72 -23.37
C LEU A 151 -3.67 -6.13 -24.10
N PRO A 152 -4.45 -7.06 -23.53
CA PRO A 152 -5.76 -7.37 -24.08
C PRO A 152 -6.66 -6.14 -24.01
N ALA A 153 -7.58 -6.01 -24.97
CA ALA A 153 -8.55 -4.93 -24.93
C ALA A 153 -9.37 -4.99 -23.62
N PRO A 154 -9.64 -3.82 -23.01
CA PRO A 154 -10.51 -3.75 -21.84
C PRO A 154 -11.91 -4.30 -22.12
N LEU A 155 -12.57 -4.78 -21.07
CA LEU A 155 -13.89 -5.39 -21.18
C LEU A 155 -14.99 -4.35 -20.98
N GLU A 156 -15.83 -4.11 -21.99
CA GLU A 156 -16.88 -3.08 -21.87
C GLU A 156 -17.83 -3.29 -20.68
N ARG A 157 -18.10 -4.55 -20.33
CA ARG A 157 -18.95 -4.94 -19.19
C ARG A 157 -18.40 -4.56 -17.81
N THR A 158 -17.12 -4.23 -17.69
CA THR A 158 -16.51 -3.84 -16.41
C THR A 158 -16.59 -2.33 -16.17
N TRP A 159 -16.95 -1.55 -17.20
CA TRP A 159 -17.07 -0.09 -17.08
C TRP A 159 -18.32 0.33 -16.33
N ILE A 160 -18.17 1.31 -15.43
CA ILE A 160 -19.26 1.86 -14.63
C ILE A 160 -20.39 2.44 -15.49
N SER A 161 -20.09 2.91 -16.71
CA SER A 161 -21.09 3.37 -17.68
C SER A 161 -22.05 2.29 -18.16
N SER A 162 -21.74 1.01 -17.94
CA SER A 162 -22.62 -0.13 -18.22
C SER A 162 -23.53 -0.52 -17.04
N TYR A 163 -23.47 0.21 -15.92
CA TYR A 163 -24.24 -0.04 -14.70
C TYR A 163 -25.22 1.10 -14.43
N LYS A 164 -26.27 0.82 -13.64
CA LYS A 164 -27.25 1.83 -13.22
C LYS A 164 -26.97 2.36 -11.82
N LEU A 165 -26.42 3.57 -11.76
CA LEU A 165 -26.09 4.26 -10.51
C LEU A 165 -27.34 4.70 -9.72
N PRO A 166 -27.22 4.94 -8.39
CA PRO A 166 -26.01 4.81 -7.57
C PRO A 166 -25.63 3.36 -7.25
N LEU A 167 -24.38 3.15 -6.86
CA LEU A 167 -23.94 1.87 -6.30
C LEU A 167 -24.44 1.73 -4.85
N ARG A 168 -24.58 0.49 -4.39
CA ARG A 168 -24.89 0.14 -2.99
C ARG A 168 -24.21 -1.17 -2.61
N THR A 169 -24.25 -1.52 -1.34
CA THR A 169 -23.79 -2.83 -0.87
C THR A 169 -24.94 -3.82 -0.73
N GLU A 170 -24.71 -5.07 -1.09
CA GLU A 170 -25.68 -6.16 -0.98
C GLU A 170 -24.91 -7.47 -0.73
N GLY A 171 -25.09 -8.03 0.47
CA GLY A 171 -24.27 -9.14 0.96
C GLY A 171 -22.78 -8.80 0.86
N ARG A 172 -22.00 -9.70 0.28
CA ARG A 172 -20.56 -9.52 0.01
C ARG A 172 -20.21 -8.59 -1.16
N SER A 173 -21.18 -8.05 -1.88
CA SER A 173 -20.95 -7.37 -3.16
C SER A 173 -21.29 -5.89 -3.14
N ILE A 174 -20.56 -5.12 -3.94
CA ILE A 174 -21.03 -3.81 -4.40
C ILE A 174 -21.87 -4.06 -5.64
N VAL A 175 -23.09 -3.52 -5.68
CA VAL A 175 -24.06 -3.72 -6.76
C VAL A 175 -24.61 -2.40 -7.27
N ASP A 176 -25.07 -2.41 -8.50
CA ASP A 176 -25.86 -1.32 -9.06
C ASP A 176 -27.34 -1.40 -8.64
N THR A 177 -28.17 -0.47 -9.12
CA THR A 177 -29.59 -0.43 -8.76
C THR A 177 -30.37 -1.67 -9.20
N ASP A 178 -29.93 -2.36 -10.25
CA ASP A 178 -30.50 -3.61 -10.77
C ASP A 178 -29.98 -4.87 -10.03
N GLY A 179 -29.07 -4.71 -9.05
CA GLY A 179 -28.46 -5.82 -8.32
C GLY A 179 -27.29 -6.50 -9.05
N ARG A 180 -26.79 -5.90 -10.14
CA ARG A 180 -25.59 -6.42 -10.83
C ARG A 180 -24.34 -6.07 -10.03
N ARG A 181 -23.51 -7.07 -9.74
CA ARG A 181 -22.22 -6.86 -9.06
C ARG A 181 -21.29 -5.97 -9.90
N PHE A 182 -20.84 -4.88 -9.30
CA PHE A 182 -19.76 -4.04 -9.79
C PHE A 182 -18.48 -4.38 -9.03
N LYS A 183 -17.56 -5.12 -9.67
CA LYS A 183 -16.25 -5.47 -9.10
C LYS A 183 -15.29 -4.30 -9.24
N LEU A 184 -14.75 -3.82 -8.13
CA LEU A 184 -13.69 -2.81 -8.13
C LEU A 184 -12.36 -3.44 -8.56
N SER A 185 -11.88 -3.01 -9.72
CA SER A 185 -10.53 -3.26 -10.22
C SER A 185 -9.78 -1.94 -10.20
N SER A 186 -9.30 -1.58 -9.00
CA SER A 186 -8.76 -0.25 -8.72
C SER A 186 -7.26 -0.16 -8.94
N ILE A 187 -6.79 1.05 -9.22
CA ILE A 187 -5.38 1.44 -9.12
C ILE A 187 -5.24 2.69 -8.25
N ASN A 188 -4.14 2.82 -7.51
CA ASN A 188 -3.82 3.99 -6.72
C ASN A 188 -3.04 5.02 -7.56
N TRP A 189 -3.50 6.27 -7.61
CA TRP A 189 -2.80 7.39 -8.22
C TRP A 189 -2.49 8.45 -7.16
N TYR A 190 -1.31 8.38 -6.56
CA TYR A 190 -0.94 9.23 -5.43
C TYR A 190 -0.28 10.55 -5.89
N GLY A 191 -0.05 11.45 -4.92
CA GLY A 191 0.73 12.67 -5.09
C GLY A 191 0.12 13.86 -4.36
N ALA A 192 -1.21 13.98 -4.37
CA ALA A 192 -1.92 14.98 -3.56
C ALA A 192 -1.82 14.70 -2.05
N SER A 193 -1.49 13.47 -1.67
CA SER A 193 -1.10 13.08 -0.31
C SER A 193 0.31 13.50 0.09
N ASP A 194 1.15 13.87 -0.87
CA ASP A 194 2.59 13.97 -0.67
C ASP A 194 3.03 15.44 -0.64
N GLU A 195 4.31 15.69 -0.38
CA GLU A 195 4.88 17.01 -0.09
C GLU A 195 4.70 18.08 -1.18
N LEU A 196 4.29 17.70 -2.40
CA LEU A 196 4.03 18.60 -3.52
C LEU A 196 2.54 18.97 -3.66
N PHE A 197 1.64 18.35 -2.89
CA PHE A 197 0.20 18.63 -2.89
C PHE A 197 -0.49 18.49 -4.26
N VAL A 198 0.06 17.68 -5.16
CA VAL A 198 -0.44 17.54 -6.53
C VAL A 198 -0.35 16.08 -6.98
N PRO A 199 -1.41 15.51 -7.62
CA PRO A 199 -1.32 14.19 -8.21
C PRO A 199 -0.12 14.10 -9.17
N GLY A 200 0.65 13.01 -9.09
CA GLY A 200 1.88 12.90 -9.88
C GLY A 200 1.61 12.87 -11.39
N GLY A 201 2.57 13.36 -12.18
CA GLY A 201 2.58 13.20 -13.63
C GLY A 201 1.94 14.32 -14.43
N LEU A 202 1.34 15.32 -13.77
CA LEU A 202 0.72 16.46 -14.45
C LEU A 202 1.74 17.41 -15.11
N ASP A 203 3.01 17.29 -14.75
CA ASP A 203 4.17 17.91 -15.38
C ASP A 203 4.59 17.19 -16.68
N VAL A 204 4.28 15.89 -16.79
CA VAL A 204 4.70 15.03 -17.92
C VAL A 204 3.57 14.82 -18.93
N GLN A 205 2.34 14.58 -18.48
CA GLN A 205 1.20 14.28 -19.33
C GLN A 205 -0.07 15.03 -18.91
N HIS A 206 -0.95 15.26 -19.89
CA HIS A 206 -2.28 15.79 -19.61
C HIS A 206 -3.09 14.78 -18.79
N ARG A 207 -3.80 15.22 -17.74
CA ARG A 207 -4.57 14.37 -16.83
C ARG A 207 -5.54 13.42 -17.54
N SER A 208 -6.18 13.87 -18.63
CA SER A 208 -7.08 13.03 -19.43
C SER A 208 -6.34 11.90 -20.16
N VAL A 209 -5.09 12.12 -20.57
CA VAL A 209 -4.26 11.07 -21.19
C VAL A 209 -3.90 10.01 -20.15
N ILE A 210 -3.56 10.43 -18.93
CA ILE A 210 -3.31 9.51 -17.80
C ILE A 210 -4.57 8.69 -17.49
N ALA A 211 -5.73 9.33 -17.40
CA ALA A 211 -7.01 8.66 -17.20
C ALA A 211 -7.29 7.60 -18.29
N GLU A 212 -7.09 7.95 -19.57
CA GLU A 212 -7.22 6.99 -20.66
C GLU A 212 -6.19 5.85 -20.62
N THR A 213 -4.98 6.10 -20.12
CA THR A 213 -3.98 5.05 -19.88
C THR A 213 -4.45 4.05 -18.82
N ILE A 214 -5.01 4.54 -17.70
CA ILE A 214 -5.60 3.70 -16.65
C ILE A 214 -6.69 2.80 -17.23
N LYS A 215 -7.59 3.38 -18.04
CA LYS A 215 -8.66 2.66 -18.74
C LYS A 215 -8.11 1.63 -19.72
N LYS A 216 -7.06 1.95 -20.49
CA LYS A 216 -6.41 0.99 -21.42
C LYS A 216 -5.79 -0.20 -20.70
N MET A 217 -5.32 -0.02 -19.46
CA MET A 217 -4.85 -1.12 -18.62
C MET A 217 -5.98 -1.97 -18.02
N GLY A 218 -7.25 -1.56 -18.19
CA GLY A 218 -8.42 -2.32 -17.76
C GLY A 218 -8.90 -2.03 -16.33
N PHE A 219 -8.29 -1.08 -15.62
CA PHE A 219 -8.77 -0.64 -14.31
C PHE A 219 -10.02 0.23 -14.48
N ASN A 220 -11.09 -0.10 -13.74
CA ASN A 220 -12.38 0.58 -13.82
C ASN A 220 -12.60 1.58 -12.67
N SER A 221 -11.68 1.64 -11.72
CA SER A 221 -11.71 2.55 -10.59
C SER A 221 -10.33 3.07 -10.21
N VAL A 222 -10.29 4.24 -9.57
CA VAL A 222 -9.09 4.86 -9.02
C VAL A 222 -9.30 5.20 -7.55
N ARG A 223 -8.35 4.77 -6.71
CA ARG A 223 -8.17 5.30 -5.36
C ARG A 223 -7.27 6.53 -5.47
N LEU A 224 -7.75 7.68 -5.01
CA LEU A 224 -7.09 8.98 -5.16
C LEU A 224 -6.70 9.55 -3.78
N PRO A 225 -5.46 9.28 -3.30
CA PRO A 225 -4.92 9.79 -2.04
C PRO A 225 -4.81 11.32 -1.98
N TYR A 226 -5.23 11.91 -0.86
CA TYR A 226 -4.96 13.30 -0.47
C TYR A 226 -4.47 13.38 0.99
N ALA A 227 -3.85 14.50 1.36
CA ALA A 227 -3.43 14.79 2.74
C ALA A 227 -4.34 15.85 3.39
N ASP A 228 -4.61 15.76 4.69
CA ASP A 228 -5.32 16.83 5.40
C ASP A 228 -4.59 18.17 5.30
N GLU A 229 -3.26 18.16 5.37
CA GLU A 229 -2.43 19.35 5.18
C GLU A 229 -2.66 20.04 3.82
N LEU A 230 -3.03 19.28 2.78
CA LEU A 230 -3.43 19.84 1.48
C LEU A 230 -4.66 20.73 1.64
N VAL A 231 -5.66 20.27 2.39
CA VAL A 231 -6.91 21.01 2.63
C VAL A 231 -6.62 22.24 3.49
N MET A 232 -5.85 22.08 4.57
CA MET A 232 -5.47 23.17 5.48
C MET A 232 -4.71 24.31 4.79
N LYS A 233 -3.72 23.97 3.96
CA LYS A 233 -2.86 24.96 3.30
C LYS A 233 -3.45 25.44 1.98
N ASN A 234 -4.02 24.52 1.22
CA ASN A 234 -4.52 24.68 -0.14
C ASN A 234 -3.63 25.63 -0.99
N PRO A 235 -2.32 25.36 -1.12
CA PRO A 235 -1.40 26.29 -1.75
C PRO A 235 -1.69 26.42 -3.26
N VAL A 236 -1.28 27.55 -3.86
CA VAL A 236 -1.14 27.63 -5.32
C VAL A 236 0.00 26.70 -5.73
N ILE A 237 -0.26 25.82 -6.69
CA ILE A 237 0.73 24.83 -7.15
C ILE A 237 1.71 25.48 -8.11
N ASP A 238 2.98 25.08 -8.01
CA ASP A 238 4.03 25.51 -8.93
C ASP A 238 3.64 25.15 -10.39
N PRO A 239 3.63 26.12 -11.33
CA PRO A 239 3.29 25.85 -12.73
C PRO A 239 4.11 24.74 -13.39
N GLY A 240 5.36 24.52 -12.95
CA GLY A 240 6.21 23.43 -13.44
C GLY A 240 5.67 22.05 -13.11
N LEU A 241 4.91 21.90 -12.01
CA LEU A 241 4.29 20.63 -11.60
C LEU A 241 3.03 20.28 -12.41
N VAL A 242 2.53 21.22 -13.21
CA VAL A 242 1.36 21.05 -14.09
C VAL A 242 1.66 21.45 -15.53
N LEU A 243 2.93 21.36 -15.95
CA LEU A 243 3.41 21.83 -17.25
C LEU A 243 2.62 21.26 -18.44
N ALA A 244 2.21 20.01 -18.37
CA ALA A 244 1.41 19.35 -19.41
C ALA A 244 -0.11 19.64 -19.31
N ASN A 245 -0.53 20.44 -18.33
CA ASN A 245 -1.91 20.84 -18.07
C ASN A 245 -1.99 22.38 -17.91
N PRO A 246 -1.86 23.16 -19.01
CA PRO A 246 -1.76 24.62 -18.95
C PRO A 246 -2.96 25.31 -18.29
N ASP A 247 -4.14 24.69 -18.35
CA ASP A 247 -5.37 25.18 -17.73
C ASP A 247 -5.35 25.10 -16.20
N LEU A 248 -4.42 24.35 -15.61
CA LEU A 248 -4.25 24.22 -14.17
C LEU A 248 -3.23 25.21 -13.58
N GLN A 249 -2.51 25.96 -14.41
CA GLN A 249 -1.49 26.90 -13.94
C GLN A 249 -2.11 28.00 -13.07
N GLY A 250 -1.54 28.21 -11.89
CA GLY A 250 -2.02 29.20 -10.93
C GLY A 250 -3.24 28.77 -10.11
N LEU A 251 -3.76 27.56 -10.32
CA LEU A 251 -4.81 26.99 -9.49
C LEU A 251 -4.27 26.50 -8.14
N ARG A 252 -5.17 26.40 -7.16
CA ARG A 252 -4.83 25.86 -5.84
C ARG A 252 -4.91 24.33 -5.84
N ALA A 253 -4.22 23.70 -4.90
CA ALA A 253 -4.11 22.24 -4.78
C ALA A 253 -5.47 21.52 -4.81
N MET A 254 -6.48 22.05 -4.09
CA MET A 254 -7.83 21.46 -4.05
C MET A 254 -8.55 21.55 -5.40
N ASP A 255 -8.35 22.65 -6.15
CA ASP A 255 -8.95 22.84 -7.47
C ASP A 255 -8.30 21.90 -8.50
N ILE A 256 -7.01 21.61 -8.34
CA ILE A 256 -6.30 20.63 -9.15
C ILE A 256 -6.74 19.21 -8.83
N LEU A 257 -6.94 18.86 -7.55
CA LEU A 257 -7.49 17.57 -7.13
C LEU A 257 -8.89 17.35 -7.74
N GLU A 258 -9.73 18.38 -7.75
CA GLU A 258 -11.04 18.37 -8.40
C GLU A 258 -10.93 18.19 -9.92
N ALA A 259 -10.04 18.92 -10.58
CA ALA A 259 -9.85 18.81 -12.03
C ALA A 259 -9.33 17.42 -12.46
N VAL A 260 -8.46 16.80 -11.66
CA VAL A 260 -7.99 15.42 -11.88
C VAL A 260 -9.11 14.41 -11.65
N THR A 261 -9.89 14.58 -10.59
CA THR A 261 -11.06 13.74 -10.31
C THR A 261 -12.06 13.80 -11.45
N THR A 262 -12.37 15.00 -11.94
CA THR A 262 -13.27 15.20 -13.08
C THR A 262 -12.74 14.52 -14.35
N ALA A 263 -11.44 14.63 -14.64
CA ALA A 263 -10.84 13.96 -15.79
C ALA A 263 -10.93 12.42 -15.72
N LEU A 264 -10.83 11.83 -14.52
CA LEU A 264 -11.05 10.40 -14.32
C LEU A 264 -12.52 10.03 -14.59
N THR A 265 -13.46 10.80 -14.04
CA THR A 265 -14.89 10.52 -14.22
C THR A 265 -15.35 10.74 -15.65
N ASP A 266 -14.80 11.74 -16.36
CA ASP A 266 -15.07 11.98 -17.79
C ASP A 266 -14.58 10.82 -18.66
N ALA A 267 -13.49 10.16 -18.26
CA ALA A 267 -13.01 8.93 -18.90
C ALA A 267 -13.89 7.70 -18.58
N GLY A 268 -14.89 7.83 -17.70
CA GLY A 268 -15.76 6.74 -17.26
C GLY A 268 -15.13 5.84 -16.20
N ILE A 269 -14.22 6.37 -15.39
CA ILE A 269 -13.56 5.67 -14.28
C ILE A 269 -14.26 6.07 -12.98
N ALA A 270 -14.56 5.08 -12.14
CA ALA A 270 -15.10 5.35 -10.81
C ALA A 270 -13.99 5.86 -9.87
N VAL A 271 -14.25 6.90 -9.09
CA VAL A 271 -13.25 7.49 -8.19
C VAL A 271 -13.64 7.26 -6.74
N ILE A 272 -12.66 6.81 -5.96
CA ILE A 272 -12.71 6.70 -4.51
C ILE A 272 -11.68 7.69 -3.96
N ILE A 273 -12.15 8.73 -3.27
CA ILE A 273 -11.25 9.67 -2.60
C ILE A 273 -10.73 9.03 -1.33
N ASN A 274 -9.43 9.16 -1.06
CA ASN A 274 -8.80 8.56 0.11
C ASN A 274 -8.07 9.61 0.95
N ASN A 275 -8.46 9.75 2.23
CA ASN A 275 -7.67 10.51 3.19
C ASN A 275 -6.48 9.68 3.63
N HIS A 276 -5.33 9.96 3.04
CA HIS A 276 -4.17 9.07 3.09
C HIS A 276 -3.26 9.35 4.28
N ILE A 277 -3.14 10.63 4.65
CA ILE A 277 -2.18 11.07 5.65
C ILE A 277 -2.58 12.45 6.20
N THR A 278 -2.17 12.78 7.42
CA THR A 278 -2.45 14.11 7.98
C THR A 278 -1.41 15.11 7.49
N ARG A 279 -0.12 14.79 7.65
CA ARG A 279 0.98 15.60 7.13
C ARG A 279 1.35 15.14 5.72
N ALA A 280 1.48 16.08 4.79
CA ALA A 280 1.89 15.78 3.43
C ALA A 280 3.35 15.32 3.38
N THR A 281 3.54 14.04 3.13
CA THR A 281 4.82 13.36 2.97
C THR A 281 4.56 12.03 2.30
N TRP A 282 5.58 11.48 1.63
CA TRP A 282 5.53 10.09 1.19
C TRP A 282 5.32 9.14 2.40
N CYS A 283 4.14 8.52 2.48
CA CYS A 283 3.74 7.49 3.46
C CYS A 283 4.57 6.20 3.28
N CYS A 284 4.67 5.25 4.21
CA CYS A 284 3.95 5.00 5.45
C CYS A 284 4.93 4.60 6.55
N GLY A 285 5.64 5.60 7.07
CA GLY A 285 6.56 5.42 8.19
C GLY A 285 5.83 5.11 9.51
N ALA A 286 6.62 4.79 10.54
CA ALA A 286 6.14 4.63 11.90
C ALA A 286 5.89 5.98 12.61
N ASP A 287 5.40 6.99 11.87
CA ASP A 287 5.11 8.32 12.42
C ASP A 287 3.84 8.26 13.27
N PRO A 288 3.91 8.45 14.60
CA PRO A 288 2.73 8.45 15.45
C PRO A 288 1.75 9.58 15.10
N CYS A 289 2.20 10.66 14.45
CA CYS A 289 1.37 11.79 14.05
C CYS A 289 0.40 11.46 12.91
N ASP A 290 0.64 10.38 12.16
CA ASP A 290 -0.21 9.94 11.05
C ASP A 290 -0.90 8.60 11.32
N ALA A 291 -0.70 8.01 12.51
CA ALA A 291 -1.21 6.69 12.88
C ALA A 291 -2.75 6.60 12.95
N GLY A 292 -3.44 7.72 13.14
CA GLY A 292 -4.91 7.80 13.15
C GLY A 292 -5.42 9.04 12.45
N TRP A 293 -6.71 9.32 12.58
CA TRP A 293 -7.39 10.47 11.95
C TRP A 293 -7.29 11.77 12.77
N ALA A 294 -6.89 11.68 14.03
CA ALA A 294 -6.70 12.83 14.92
C ALA A 294 -5.41 12.63 15.73
N ASN A 295 -4.67 13.72 15.93
CA ASN A 295 -3.33 13.70 16.53
C ASN A 295 -3.06 14.91 17.46
N ASP A 296 -4.05 15.78 17.67
CA ASP A 296 -4.02 16.92 18.59
C ASP A 296 -3.58 16.54 20.02
N HIS A 297 -4.01 15.36 20.48
CA HIS A 297 -3.63 14.78 21.77
C HIS A 297 -2.13 14.48 21.93
N LEU A 298 -1.36 14.40 20.84
CA LEU A 298 0.10 14.21 20.87
C LEU A 298 0.85 15.53 21.13
N GLY A 299 0.14 16.65 21.23
CA GLY A 299 0.70 17.92 21.67
C GLY A 299 1.81 18.41 20.73
N PRO A 300 2.97 18.89 21.23
CA PRO A 300 4.00 19.51 20.40
C PRO A 300 4.79 18.53 19.51
N LEU A 301 4.54 17.22 19.61
CA LEU A 301 5.25 16.22 18.80
C LEU A 301 4.92 16.31 17.31
N CYS A 302 3.70 16.74 16.97
CA CYS A 302 3.22 16.79 15.59
C CYS A 302 3.27 18.21 15.04
N ALA A 303 3.87 18.40 13.86
CA ALA A 303 3.96 19.70 13.22
C ALA A 303 2.62 20.15 12.63
N VAL A 304 1.91 19.22 12.00
CA VAL A 304 0.54 19.38 11.50
C VAL A 304 -0.37 18.64 12.47
N LYS A 305 -1.42 19.32 12.94
CA LYS A 305 -2.33 18.78 13.94
C LYS A 305 -3.77 18.93 13.51
N GLN A 306 -4.59 17.96 13.91
CA GLN A 306 -6.03 18.04 13.79
C GLN A 306 -6.72 17.25 14.89
N THR A 307 -7.88 17.76 15.29
CA THR A 307 -8.93 17.05 16.03
C THR A 307 -9.72 16.16 15.09
N GLU A 308 -10.54 15.25 15.65
CA GLU A 308 -11.48 14.45 14.85
C GLU A 308 -12.50 15.32 14.12
N GLU A 309 -12.96 16.42 14.72
CA GLU A 309 -13.94 17.29 14.05
C GLU A 309 -13.31 18.05 12.88
N GLU A 310 -12.07 18.52 13.01
CA GLU A 310 -11.34 19.14 11.88
C GLU A 310 -11.12 18.14 10.75
N TRP A 311 -10.76 16.89 11.05
CA TRP A 311 -10.68 15.82 10.03
C TRP A 311 -12.02 15.60 9.29
N ILE A 312 -13.14 15.60 10.03
CA ILE A 312 -14.48 15.50 9.42
C ILE A 312 -14.76 16.73 8.53
N GLN A 313 -14.40 17.93 8.99
CA GLN A 313 -14.57 19.15 8.19
C GLN A 313 -13.73 19.15 6.92
N HIS A 314 -12.49 18.63 6.97
CA HIS A 314 -11.67 18.47 5.76
C HIS A 314 -12.35 17.49 4.77
N TRP A 315 -12.93 16.40 5.28
CA TRP A 315 -13.71 15.47 4.48
C TRP A 315 -14.91 16.15 3.80
N GLU A 316 -15.65 17.00 4.52
CA GLU A 316 -16.75 17.77 3.96
C GLU A 316 -16.27 18.79 2.90
N GLU A 317 -15.11 19.42 3.10
CA GLU A 317 -14.54 20.35 2.13
C GLU A 317 -14.09 19.64 0.84
N VAL A 318 -13.48 18.47 0.95
CA VAL A 318 -13.06 17.66 -0.20
C VAL A 318 -14.27 17.10 -0.93
N MET A 319 -15.14 16.38 -0.23
CA MET A 319 -16.27 15.68 -0.86
C MET A 319 -17.39 16.63 -1.30
N GLY A 320 -17.47 17.84 -0.71
CA GLY A 320 -18.40 18.89 -1.13
C GLY A 320 -18.26 19.28 -2.60
N ARG A 321 -17.06 19.14 -3.16
CA ARG A 321 -16.77 19.38 -4.59
C ARG A 321 -17.38 18.32 -5.51
N PHE A 322 -17.71 17.14 -4.98
CA PHE A 322 -18.09 15.98 -5.76
C PHE A 322 -19.55 15.53 -5.57
N VAL A 323 -20.36 16.29 -4.83
CA VAL A 323 -21.78 15.96 -4.53
C VAL A 323 -22.61 15.69 -5.78
N HIS A 324 -22.29 16.36 -6.89
CA HIS A 324 -22.99 16.23 -8.18
C HIS A 324 -22.27 15.35 -9.20
N ASN A 325 -21.14 14.73 -8.83
CA ASN A 325 -20.42 13.83 -9.72
C ASN A 325 -20.75 12.36 -9.38
N PRO A 326 -21.60 11.68 -10.18
CA PRO A 326 -22.09 10.34 -9.85
C PRO A 326 -21.01 9.25 -9.95
N LEU A 327 -19.86 9.53 -10.58
CA LEU A 327 -18.75 8.59 -10.70
C LEU A 327 -17.72 8.77 -9.58
N VAL A 328 -17.87 9.76 -8.70
CA VAL A 328 -17.23 9.74 -7.38
C VAL A 328 -18.09 8.89 -6.46
N ILE A 329 -17.71 7.62 -6.34
CA ILE A 329 -18.58 6.59 -5.77
C ILE A 329 -18.45 6.44 -4.26
N GLY A 330 -17.39 6.99 -3.65
CA GLY A 330 -17.21 6.82 -2.21
C GLY A 330 -15.97 7.50 -1.62
N ALA A 331 -15.89 7.39 -0.30
CA ALA A 331 -14.83 7.94 0.53
C ALA A 331 -14.16 6.83 1.35
N ASP A 332 -12.86 6.66 1.16
CA ASP A 332 -11.99 5.81 1.96
C ASP A 332 -11.40 6.60 3.12
N LEU A 333 -12.04 6.44 4.28
CA LEU A 333 -12.08 7.45 5.34
C LEU A 333 -10.71 7.77 5.95
N ARG A 334 -9.86 6.77 6.15
CA ARG A 334 -8.49 6.98 6.66
C ARG A 334 -7.61 5.79 6.31
N ASN A 335 -6.49 6.08 5.67
CA ASN A 335 -5.49 5.09 5.32
C ASN A 335 -4.80 4.49 6.55
N GLU A 336 -4.84 3.17 6.61
CA GLU A 336 -4.04 2.28 7.44
C GLU A 336 -3.97 2.67 8.93
N VAL A 337 -5.13 2.92 9.53
CA VAL A 337 -5.26 3.24 10.95
C VAL A 337 -4.51 2.21 11.81
N ARG A 338 -3.64 2.70 12.69
CA ARG A 338 -2.66 1.92 13.45
C ARG A 338 -2.39 2.55 14.80
N GLY A 339 -1.85 1.75 15.71
CA GLY A 339 -1.45 2.22 17.03
C GLY A 339 -0.27 1.42 17.55
N LEU A 340 0.51 2.02 18.44
CA LEU A 340 1.52 1.28 19.19
C LEU A 340 0.80 0.32 20.14
N TRP A 341 1.05 -0.99 20.01
CA TRP A 341 0.62 -2.00 20.98
C TRP A 341 -0.89 -1.97 21.33
N GLY A 342 -1.77 -1.94 20.32
CA GLY A 342 -3.22 -1.99 20.55
C GLY A 342 -3.84 -0.69 21.09
N THR A 343 -3.10 0.43 21.10
CA THR A 343 -3.64 1.75 21.45
C THR A 343 -4.67 2.28 20.45
N MET A 344 -4.88 1.57 19.34
CA MET A 344 -5.89 1.87 18.33
C MET A 344 -6.91 0.73 18.25
N PRO A 345 -7.84 0.62 19.22
CA PRO A 345 -8.85 -0.42 19.21
C PRO A 345 -9.89 -0.16 18.10
N TRP A 346 -10.35 -1.24 17.47
CA TRP A 346 -11.38 -1.22 16.42
C TRP A 346 -12.61 -0.38 16.80
N SER A 347 -13.09 -0.50 18.04
CA SER A 347 -14.28 0.24 18.51
C SER A 347 -14.11 1.76 18.48
N LYS A 348 -12.90 2.26 18.73
CA LYS A 348 -12.60 3.70 18.64
C LYS A 348 -12.61 4.16 17.19
N TRP A 349 -12.01 3.37 16.29
CA TRP A 349 -12.00 3.66 14.87
C TRP A 349 -13.41 3.65 14.27
N VAL A 350 -14.21 2.62 14.55
CA VAL A 350 -15.59 2.53 14.05
C VAL A 350 -16.45 3.71 14.51
N ALA A 351 -16.31 4.15 15.76
CA ALA A 351 -17.07 5.31 16.25
C ALA A 351 -16.77 6.59 15.44
N ALA A 352 -15.50 6.84 15.12
CA ALA A 352 -15.10 7.97 14.29
C ALA A 352 -15.54 7.81 12.82
N ALA A 353 -15.41 6.59 12.28
CA ALA A 353 -15.83 6.26 10.92
C ALA A 353 -17.34 6.44 10.73
N GLU A 354 -18.17 6.02 11.70
CA GLU A 354 -19.62 6.24 11.67
C GLU A 354 -19.96 7.72 11.73
N LYS A 355 -19.30 8.48 12.62
CA LYS A 355 -19.52 9.93 12.75
C LYS A 355 -19.19 10.66 11.44
N CYS A 356 -18.04 10.37 10.84
CA CYS A 356 -17.62 10.96 9.56
C CYS A 356 -18.51 10.51 8.40
N GLY A 357 -18.72 9.19 8.26
CA GLY A 357 -19.54 8.61 7.20
C GLY A 357 -20.97 9.17 7.20
N ASN A 358 -21.58 9.32 8.37
CA ASN A 358 -22.93 9.89 8.50
C ASN A 358 -22.98 11.40 8.19
N ARG A 359 -21.86 12.14 8.31
CA ARG A 359 -21.78 13.54 7.87
C ARG A 359 -21.71 13.62 6.35
N LEU A 360 -20.87 12.79 5.74
CA LEU A 360 -20.77 12.69 4.28
C LEU A 360 -22.08 12.24 3.63
N LEU A 361 -22.75 11.23 4.21
CA LEU A 361 -24.02 10.71 3.70
C LEU A 361 -25.18 11.72 3.79
N LYS A 362 -25.09 12.73 4.66
CA LYS A 362 -26.05 13.85 4.69
C LYS A 362 -25.86 14.83 3.54
N MET A 363 -24.65 14.94 3.01
CA MET A 363 -24.35 15.76 1.83
C MET A 363 -24.78 15.03 0.54
N GLN A 364 -24.48 13.73 0.46
CA GLN A 364 -24.83 12.87 -0.66
C GLN A 364 -25.05 11.43 -0.17
N SER A 365 -26.30 10.96 -0.22
CA SER A 365 -26.71 9.66 0.30
C SER A 365 -26.24 8.46 -0.53
N ASP A 366 -25.68 8.72 -1.71
CA ASP A 366 -25.27 7.68 -2.67
C ASP A 366 -23.83 7.22 -2.53
N TRP A 367 -23.01 7.88 -1.70
CA TRP A 367 -21.63 7.49 -1.49
C TRP A 367 -21.47 6.19 -0.71
N LEU A 368 -20.56 5.33 -1.16
CA LEU A 368 -20.02 4.25 -0.37
C LEU A 368 -19.05 4.81 0.66
N ILE A 369 -19.16 4.34 1.90
CA ILE A 369 -18.26 4.68 3.00
C ILE A 369 -17.34 3.49 3.22
N ILE A 370 -16.08 3.68 2.88
CA ILE A 370 -15.06 2.65 2.96
C ILE A 370 -14.31 2.79 4.29
N VAL A 371 -14.30 1.72 5.08
CA VAL A 371 -13.69 1.67 6.41
C VAL A 371 -12.58 0.63 6.40
N GLU A 372 -11.34 1.10 6.38
CA GLU A 372 -10.16 0.23 6.47
C GLU A 372 -10.07 -0.49 7.82
N GLY A 373 -9.34 -1.60 7.84
CA GLY A 373 -8.97 -2.32 9.05
C GLY A 373 -8.02 -1.53 9.98
N THR A 374 -7.85 -2.03 11.20
CA THR A 374 -6.75 -1.63 12.08
C THR A 374 -5.46 -2.38 11.73
N GLU A 375 -4.36 -2.09 12.44
CA GLU A 375 -3.05 -2.72 12.23
C GLU A 375 -2.55 -2.53 10.80
N SER A 376 -2.56 -1.27 10.34
CA SER A 376 -2.28 -0.91 8.94
C SER A 376 -3.19 -1.63 7.95
N ALA A 377 -4.50 -1.57 8.20
CA ALA A 377 -5.54 -2.22 7.40
C ALA A 377 -5.41 -3.75 7.26
N ASN A 378 -4.56 -4.41 8.05
CA ASN A 378 -4.42 -5.87 8.00
C ASN A 378 -5.53 -6.60 8.75
N ASP A 379 -6.29 -5.91 9.63
CA ASP A 379 -7.26 -6.55 10.53
C ASP A 379 -8.62 -5.83 10.58
N VAL A 380 -9.65 -6.50 10.08
CA VAL A 380 -11.07 -6.13 10.10
C VAL A 380 -11.88 -7.13 10.96
N SER A 381 -11.22 -7.97 11.78
CA SER A 381 -11.91 -9.00 12.54
C SER A 381 -12.86 -8.40 13.59
N GLY A 382 -12.59 -7.18 14.05
CA GLY A 382 -13.45 -6.45 14.97
C GLY A 382 -14.85 -6.17 14.43
N ALA A 383 -15.05 -6.19 13.11
CA ALA A 383 -16.36 -6.01 12.50
C ALA A 383 -17.36 -7.13 12.85
N LEU A 384 -16.87 -8.31 13.24
CA LEU A 384 -17.70 -9.43 13.70
C LEU A 384 -18.49 -9.05 14.95
N ASP A 385 -17.84 -8.40 15.91
CA ASP A 385 -18.43 -8.03 17.20
C ASP A 385 -19.04 -6.62 17.16
N ARG A 386 -18.38 -5.69 16.45
CA ARG A 386 -18.79 -4.29 16.30
C ARG A 386 -18.78 -3.90 14.82
N PRO A 387 -19.82 -4.27 14.04
CA PRO A 387 -19.94 -3.82 12.66
C PRO A 387 -20.18 -2.30 12.63
N VAL A 388 -19.70 -1.65 11.57
CA VAL A 388 -20.00 -0.25 11.25
C VAL A 388 -21.49 -0.13 10.93
N ARG A 389 -22.16 0.87 11.50
CA ARG A 389 -23.58 1.17 11.30
C ARG A 389 -23.72 2.62 10.89
N LEU A 390 -24.22 2.83 9.68
CA LEU A 390 -24.47 4.16 9.12
C LEU A 390 -25.97 4.48 9.15
N ASP A 391 -26.29 5.78 9.09
CA ASP A 391 -27.67 6.27 9.06
C ASP A 391 -28.36 5.90 7.73
N VAL A 392 -27.57 5.75 6.65
CA VAL A 392 -28.02 5.24 5.35
C VAL A 392 -27.56 3.80 5.21
N GLU A 393 -28.53 2.88 5.07
CA GLU A 393 -28.26 1.45 4.88
C GLU A 393 -27.50 1.18 3.57
N ASN A 394 -26.82 0.04 3.51
CA ASN A 394 -26.22 -0.47 2.27
C ASN A 394 -25.14 0.45 1.67
N ARG A 395 -24.36 1.11 2.53
CA ARG A 395 -23.25 2.01 2.16
C ARG A 395 -21.87 1.59 2.67
N VAL A 396 -21.80 0.68 3.64
CA VAL A 396 -20.52 0.27 4.24
C VAL A 396 -19.79 -0.71 3.34
N VAL A 397 -18.54 -0.39 3.01
CA VAL A 397 -17.56 -1.32 2.42
C VAL A 397 -16.38 -1.39 3.38
N TYR A 398 -15.92 -2.59 3.72
CA TYR A 398 -14.69 -2.73 4.49
C TYR A 398 -13.48 -2.75 3.56
N SER A 399 -12.33 -2.29 4.03
CA SER A 399 -11.09 -2.36 3.25
C SER A 399 -9.96 -3.02 4.03
N ALA A 400 -9.19 -3.86 3.32
CA ALA A 400 -8.03 -4.55 3.86
C ALA A 400 -6.81 -4.34 2.96
N HIS A 401 -5.63 -4.16 3.55
CA HIS A 401 -4.37 -4.05 2.82
C HIS A 401 -3.48 -5.26 3.10
N GLY A 402 -2.50 -5.47 2.23
CA GLY A 402 -1.45 -6.44 2.50
C GLY A 402 -0.26 -6.26 1.59
N TYR A 403 0.90 -6.53 2.16
CA TYR A 403 2.19 -6.51 1.50
C TYR A 403 3.05 -7.68 1.98
N LYS A 404 4.21 -7.90 1.34
CA LYS A 404 5.10 -9.01 1.70
C LYS A 404 5.53 -8.99 3.18
N TRP A 405 5.63 -7.79 3.77
CA TRP A 405 6.02 -7.59 5.16
C TRP A 405 4.86 -7.73 6.14
N SER A 406 3.61 -7.74 5.66
CA SER A 406 2.44 -7.97 6.52
C SER A 406 2.57 -9.26 7.32
N GLY A 407 1.95 -9.27 8.50
CA GLY A 407 2.14 -10.33 9.49
C GLY A 407 3.47 -10.26 10.26
N TRP A 408 4.22 -9.16 10.11
CA TRP A 408 5.36 -8.86 10.99
C TRP A 408 4.91 -8.84 12.46
N GLY A 409 5.75 -9.37 13.36
CA GLY A 409 5.39 -9.55 14.78
C GLY A 409 4.54 -10.80 15.08
N SER A 410 3.97 -11.48 14.08
CA SER A 410 3.32 -12.79 14.28
C SER A 410 4.34 -13.91 14.47
N TRP A 411 4.02 -14.88 15.33
CA TRP A 411 4.74 -16.15 15.48
C TRP A 411 4.87 -16.95 14.17
N GLN A 412 3.96 -16.74 13.22
CA GLN A 412 3.98 -17.40 11.90
C GLN A 412 4.87 -16.68 10.87
N GLY A 413 5.48 -15.54 11.23
CA GLY A 413 6.33 -14.75 10.35
C GLY A 413 5.57 -13.86 9.35
N ARG A 414 6.34 -13.20 8.47
CA ARG A 414 5.85 -12.27 7.44
C ARG A 414 5.18 -13.04 6.30
N PHE A 415 4.30 -12.39 5.53
CA PHE A 415 3.64 -13.04 4.39
C PHE A 415 4.61 -13.56 3.33
N ALA A 416 5.76 -12.91 3.15
CA ALA A 416 6.88 -13.42 2.33
C ALA A 416 7.37 -14.83 2.74
N GLN A 417 7.06 -15.27 3.96
CA GLN A 417 7.57 -16.50 4.57
C GLN A 417 6.50 -17.57 4.81
N ARG A 418 5.22 -17.26 4.61
CA ARG A 418 4.11 -18.14 5.01
C ARG A 418 3.73 -19.09 3.90
N SER A 419 3.53 -20.36 4.25
CA SER A 419 2.86 -21.30 3.36
C SER A 419 1.45 -20.80 3.00
N TYR A 420 0.92 -21.26 1.87
CA TYR A 420 -0.41 -20.88 1.41
C TYR A 420 -1.50 -21.14 2.48
N LYS A 421 -1.47 -22.30 3.15
CA LYS A 421 -2.40 -22.67 4.24
C LYS A 421 -2.36 -21.66 5.41
N SER A 422 -1.15 -21.26 5.84
CA SER A 422 -0.96 -20.27 6.92
C SER A 422 -1.41 -18.86 6.50
N PHE A 423 -1.11 -18.48 5.27
CA PHE A 423 -1.53 -17.21 4.67
C PHE A 423 -3.05 -17.10 4.61
N VAL A 424 -3.73 -18.08 4.00
CA VAL A 424 -5.20 -18.13 3.89
C VAL A 424 -5.88 -18.12 5.25
N LYS A 425 -5.37 -18.90 6.21
CA LYS A 425 -5.91 -18.90 7.60
C LYS A 425 -5.94 -17.50 8.20
N THR A 426 -4.91 -16.69 7.92
CA THR A 426 -4.83 -15.32 8.43
C THR A 426 -5.76 -14.38 7.68
N MET A 427 -5.82 -14.46 6.35
CA MET A 427 -6.76 -13.64 5.56
C MET A 427 -8.22 -13.90 5.95
N ARG A 428 -8.60 -15.17 6.13
CA ARG A 428 -9.93 -15.57 6.63
C ARG A 428 -10.26 -14.96 7.98
N ARG A 429 -9.33 -15.10 8.94
CA ARG A 429 -9.52 -14.58 10.30
C ARG A 429 -9.67 -13.06 10.30
N ASN A 430 -8.84 -12.38 9.52
CA ASN A 430 -8.70 -10.94 9.61
C ASN A 430 -9.80 -10.20 8.83
N TRP A 431 -10.28 -10.70 7.70
CA TRP A 431 -11.28 -9.97 6.89
C TRP A 431 -12.13 -10.85 5.98
N ALA A 432 -11.56 -11.92 5.40
CA ALA A 432 -12.23 -12.64 4.32
C ALA A 432 -13.46 -13.43 4.77
N TYR A 433 -13.64 -13.66 6.08
CA TYR A 433 -14.89 -14.21 6.61
C TYR A 433 -16.11 -13.39 6.18
N LEU A 434 -16.00 -12.06 6.07
CA LEU A 434 -17.08 -11.18 5.62
C LEU A 434 -17.54 -11.51 4.19
N LEU A 435 -16.60 -11.89 3.33
CA LEU A 435 -16.87 -12.30 1.95
C LEU A 435 -17.35 -13.75 1.85
N GLU A 436 -16.74 -14.66 2.62
CA GLU A 436 -17.02 -16.11 2.54
C GLU A 436 -18.41 -16.48 3.09
N VAL A 437 -18.93 -15.70 4.04
CA VAL A 437 -20.26 -15.90 4.64
C VAL A 437 -21.29 -14.84 4.27
N ASP A 438 -21.03 -14.07 3.21
CA ASP A 438 -21.97 -13.12 2.60
C ASP A 438 -22.48 -12.00 3.53
N ILE A 439 -21.60 -11.44 4.37
CA ILE A 439 -21.95 -10.39 5.35
C ILE A 439 -21.85 -8.99 4.75
N ALA A 440 -20.69 -8.64 4.19
CA ALA A 440 -20.39 -7.29 3.72
C ALA A 440 -19.27 -7.31 2.68
N PRO A 441 -19.21 -6.33 1.76
CA PRO A 441 -18.11 -6.25 0.82
C PRO A 441 -16.80 -5.93 1.52
N VAL A 442 -15.72 -6.55 1.03
CA VAL A 442 -14.35 -6.21 1.39
C VAL A 442 -13.59 -5.90 0.12
N TRP A 443 -13.07 -4.68 0.04
CA TRP A 443 -12.17 -4.23 -1.01
C TRP A 443 -10.73 -4.36 -0.54
N PHE A 444 -9.88 -5.10 -1.26
CA PHE A 444 -8.46 -5.19 -0.93
C PHE A 444 -7.73 -3.94 -1.46
N GLY A 445 -7.88 -2.81 -0.77
CA GLY A 445 -7.60 -1.45 -1.29
C GLY A 445 -6.15 -1.16 -1.67
N GLU A 446 -5.20 -1.87 -1.05
CA GLU A 446 -3.79 -1.82 -1.41
C GLU A 446 -3.14 -3.21 -1.42
N LEU A 447 -2.58 -3.52 -2.58
CA LEU A 447 -1.63 -4.61 -2.81
C LEU A 447 -0.57 -4.16 -3.79
N GLY A 448 0.62 -4.74 -3.72
CA GLY A 448 1.66 -4.47 -4.71
C GLY A 448 2.85 -5.39 -4.62
N ALA A 449 3.66 -5.40 -5.67
CA ALA A 449 4.98 -6.01 -5.68
C ALA A 449 5.93 -5.20 -6.61
N PRO A 450 7.26 -5.26 -6.38
CA PRO A 450 8.22 -4.55 -7.21
C PRO A 450 8.41 -5.21 -8.58
N SER A 451 8.65 -4.41 -9.62
CA SER A 451 9.00 -4.87 -10.99
C SER A 451 10.21 -5.82 -11.05
N ASN A 452 11.15 -5.67 -10.12
CA ASN A 452 12.29 -6.58 -9.93
C ASN A 452 12.15 -7.31 -8.58
N PRO A 453 11.39 -8.41 -8.51
CA PRO A 453 11.06 -9.05 -7.25
C PRO A 453 12.17 -9.96 -6.72
N SER A 454 12.22 -10.06 -5.39
CA SER A 454 12.90 -11.15 -4.70
C SER A 454 12.02 -12.41 -4.66
N VAL A 455 12.59 -13.55 -4.25
CA VAL A 455 11.85 -14.78 -4.00
C VAL A 455 10.72 -14.56 -2.99
N GLY A 456 10.97 -13.79 -1.93
CA GLY A 456 9.97 -13.45 -0.92
C GLY A 456 8.83 -12.58 -1.45
N ASP A 457 9.12 -11.67 -2.40
CA ASP A 457 8.08 -10.88 -3.09
C ASP A 457 7.14 -11.79 -3.89
N VAL A 458 7.71 -12.68 -4.70
CA VAL A 458 6.92 -13.58 -5.55
C VAL A 458 6.15 -14.61 -4.74
N HIS A 459 6.72 -15.11 -3.65
CA HIS A 459 6.03 -16.06 -2.77
C HIS A 459 4.78 -15.44 -2.13
N TYR A 460 4.90 -14.23 -1.58
CA TYR A 460 3.75 -13.46 -1.10
C TYR A 460 2.73 -13.18 -2.22
N TRP A 461 3.21 -12.67 -3.36
CA TRP A 461 2.37 -12.28 -4.49
C TRP A 461 1.56 -13.46 -5.02
N SER A 462 2.21 -14.62 -5.19
CA SER A 462 1.56 -15.86 -5.67
C SER A 462 0.46 -16.32 -4.72
N ASN A 463 0.72 -16.29 -3.41
CA ASN A 463 -0.28 -16.65 -2.40
C ASN A 463 -1.47 -15.68 -2.42
N LEU A 464 -1.21 -14.37 -2.51
CA LEU A 464 -2.26 -13.36 -2.59
C LEU A 464 -3.09 -13.51 -3.86
N MET A 465 -2.47 -13.56 -5.04
CA MET A 465 -3.18 -13.68 -6.32
C MET A 465 -4.02 -14.95 -6.38
N ARG A 466 -3.47 -16.09 -5.93
CA ARG A 466 -4.23 -17.35 -5.83
C ARG A 466 -5.45 -17.19 -4.93
N TYR A 467 -5.30 -16.53 -3.78
CA TYR A 467 -6.40 -16.36 -2.83
C TYR A 467 -7.47 -15.38 -3.31
N LEU A 468 -7.10 -14.19 -3.80
CA LEU A 468 -8.05 -13.19 -4.31
C LEU A 468 -8.87 -13.74 -5.49
N LYS A 469 -8.25 -14.50 -6.40
CA LYS A 469 -8.96 -15.21 -7.47
C LYS A 469 -9.96 -16.23 -6.94
N SER A 470 -9.58 -17.00 -5.91
CA SER A 470 -10.42 -18.07 -5.36
C SER A 470 -11.70 -17.56 -4.69
N ILE A 471 -11.68 -16.34 -4.17
CA ILE A 471 -12.83 -15.72 -3.53
C ILE A 471 -13.45 -14.62 -4.38
N ASP A 472 -12.94 -14.34 -5.59
CA ASP A 472 -13.39 -13.26 -6.46
C ASP A 472 -13.44 -11.90 -5.72
N ALA A 473 -12.31 -11.52 -5.13
CA ALA A 473 -12.20 -10.28 -4.36
C ALA A 473 -12.05 -9.04 -5.25
N ASP A 474 -12.62 -7.94 -4.76
CA ASP A 474 -12.37 -6.57 -5.24
C ASP A 474 -10.96 -6.14 -4.79
N PHE A 475 -10.23 -5.37 -5.60
CA PHE A 475 -8.82 -5.04 -5.29
C PHE A 475 -8.40 -3.64 -5.73
N GLY A 476 -7.29 -3.14 -5.16
CA GLY A 476 -6.63 -1.89 -5.52
C GLY A 476 -5.12 -2.06 -5.57
N TYR A 477 -4.53 -1.87 -6.76
CA TYR A 477 -3.09 -2.00 -6.94
C TYR A 477 -2.36 -0.70 -6.54
N TRP A 478 -1.30 -0.82 -5.74
CA TRP A 478 -0.34 0.24 -5.45
C TRP A 478 0.94 0.01 -6.27
N ALA A 479 1.30 0.88 -7.24
CA ALA A 479 0.61 2.10 -7.68
C ALA A 479 0.76 2.35 -9.18
N LEU A 480 0.03 3.35 -9.70
CA LEU A 480 0.20 3.88 -11.05
C LEU A 480 1.60 4.50 -11.22
N ASN A 481 1.95 5.42 -10.31
CA ASN A 481 3.04 6.38 -10.47
C ASN A 481 4.41 5.72 -10.78
N PRO A 482 5.18 6.21 -11.76
CA PRO A 482 6.54 5.74 -12.09
C PRO A 482 7.61 6.30 -11.16
N ARG A 483 7.34 7.43 -10.50
CA ARG A 483 8.30 8.19 -9.70
C ARG A 483 7.70 8.63 -8.36
N LYS A 484 8.52 8.63 -7.32
CA LYS A 484 8.20 9.21 -6.01
C LYS A 484 8.44 10.73 -6.03
N PRO A 485 7.68 11.54 -5.30
CA PRO A 485 7.83 13.00 -5.36
C PRO A 485 9.18 13.44 -4.80
N LYS A 486 9.62 12.82 -3.70
CA LYS A 486 10.94 13.05 -3.13
C LYS A 486 12.03 12.52 -4.06
N GLY A 487 12.82 13.45 -4.62
CA GLY A 487 14.04 13.12 -5.38
C GLY A 487 13.80 12.43 -6.73
N SER A 488 12.54 12.29 -7.18
CA SER A 488 12.19 11.56 -8.42
C SER A 488 12.80 10.15 -8.45
N GLU A 489 12.82 9.47 -7.31
CA GLU A 489 13.25 8.08 -7.24
C GLU A 489 12.28 7.18 -8.00
N LYS A 490 12.80 6.14 -8.65
CA LYS A 490 11.96 5.16 -9.37
C LYS A 490 11.02 4.46 -8.38
N GLU A 491 9.73 4.52 -8.65
CA GLU A 491 8.73 3.72 -7.92
C GLU A 491 8.80 2.28 -8.43
N THR A 492 9.41 1.41 -7.63
CA THR A 492 9.57 0.00 -7.99
C THR A 492 8.24 -0.72 -8.22
N TYR A 493 7.16 -0.22 -7.62
CA TYR A 493 5.82 -0.77 -7.73
C TYR A 493 5.03 -0.25 -8.94
N SER A 494 5.58 0.67 -9.75
CA SER A 494 4.83 1.30 -10.85
C SER A 494 4.24 0.31 -11.86
N LEU A 495 3.12 0.70 -12.46
CA LEU A 495 2.51 0.03 -13.62
C LEU A 495 2.62 0.82 -14.93
N VAL A 496 3.16 2.04 -14.88
CA VAL A 496 3.57 2.77 -16.09
C VAL A 496 5.04 3.16 -16.00
N GLU A 497 5.64 3.40 -17.17
CA GLU A 497 6.97 4.00 -17.30
C GLU A 497 6.93 5.52 -17.09
N ASP A 498 8.09 6.16 -17.12
CA ASP A 498 8.25 7.61 -16.85
C ASP A 498 7.46 8.52 -17.80
N ASP A 499 7.00 8.01 -18.94
CA ASP A 499 6.18 8.75 -19.91
C ASP A 499 4.68 8.82 -19.51
N TRP A 500 4.28 8.14 -18.43
CA TRP A 500 2.92 8.02 -17.90
C TRP A 500 1.90 7.40 -18.87
N VAL A 501 2.36 6.80 -19.98
CA VAL A 501 1.50 6.20 -21.01
C VAL A 501 1.87 4.78 -21.38
N THR A 502 3.12 4.38 -21.22
CA THR A 502 3.60 3.03 -21.52
C THR A 502 3.42 2.11 -20.32
N PRO A 503 2.55 1.08 -20.40
CA PRO A 503 2.35 0.15 -19.30
C PRO A 503 3.55 -0.78 -19.09
N VAL A 504 3.84 -1.12 -17.83
CA VAL A 504 4.84 -2.13 -17.46
C VAL A 504 4.22 -3.51 -17.63
N LEU A 505 4.69 -4.25 -18.64
CA LEU A 505 4.18 -5.59 -18.97
C LEU A 505 5.06 -6.68 -18.34
N ASP A 506 4.73 -7.08 -17.12
CA ASP A 506 5.45 -8.12 -16.38
C ASP A 506 4.49 -9.11 -15.69
N TYR A 507 5.02 -9.92 -14.77
CA TYR A 507 4.26 -10.91 -14.02
C TYR A 507 3.10 -10.30 -13.22
N ARG A 508 3.25 -9.06 -12.73
CA ARG A 508 2.23 -8.35 -11.94
C ARG A 508 1.07 -8.01 -12.84
N MET A 509 1.35 -7.34 -13.97
CA MET A 509 0.31 -6.98 -14.93
C MET A 509 -0.38 -8.23 -15.49
N LYS A 510 0.35 -9.32 -15.74
CA LYS A 510 -0.24 -10.62 -16.11
C LYS A 510 -1.29 -11.08 -15.10
N ASP A 511 -0.91 -11.16 -13.82
CA ASP A 511 -1.80 -11.66 -12.77
C ASP A 511 -2.98 -10.71 -12.49
N LEU A 512 -2.77 -9.40 -12.60
CA LEU A 512 -3.82 -8.39 -12.49
C LEU A 512 -4.83 -8.49 -13.64
N GLN A 513 -4.37 -8.72 -14.88
CA GLN A 513 -5.28 -8.96 -16.01
C GLN A 513 -6.16 -10.19 -15.79
N GLU A 514 -5.67 -11.22 -15.11
CA GLU A 514 -6.49 -12.38 -14.76
C GLU A 514 -7.58 -12.02 -13.73
N LEU A 515 -7.26 -11.19 -12.73
CA LEU A 515 -8.24 -10.69 -11.76
C LEU A 515 -9.29 -9.77 -12.39
N ILE A 516 -8.89 -8.86 -13.29
CA ILE A 516 -9.78 -7.91 -13.99
C ILE A 516 -10.81 -8.64 -14.87
N ARG A 517 -10.42 -9.77 -15.44
CA ARG A 517 -11.21 -10.47 -16.47
C ARG A 517 -12.08 -11.59 -15.94
N GLN A 518 -11.88 -11.98 -14.68
CA GLN A 518 -12.78 -12.83 -13.90
C GLN A 518 -14.05 -12.06 -13.57
#